data_AF-A0A9W9UEF4-F1
#
_entry.id   AF-A0A9W9UEF4-F1
#
_cell.length_a   1.000
_cell.length_b   1.000
_cell.length_c   1.000
_cell.angle_alpha   90.00
_cell.angle_beta   90.00
_cell.angle_gamma   90.00
#
_symmetry.space_group_name_H-M   'P 1'
#
loop_
_entity.id
_entity.type
_entity.pdbx_description
1 polymer ?
#
loop_
_entity_poly.entity_id
_entity_poly.type
_entity_poly.pdbx_seq_one_letter_code
_entity_poly.pdbx_strand_id
1 'polypeptide(L)'
;MDRSNKPSAIGVGASLPQPSLSIKDNVIEASLPTGQSVQVHLYGATVTSWKTNGKEQLFVSEKAHLDGSKPIRGGIPLVFPVFGPPPQNHATSSLPQHGFARNSNWEFLGKSTSDAPGKDSDKADLTVKLDFGLSHSMLTEEFREAWPYEFGLVYSVTLTKDTLETSLQVRNEGKQNFEFQVLMHTYLSIEDISDVRVKGLDTKTYLDKTLQGSSHVETSAALAITQETDRVYQNLDPAVPIDVTSAKSDQSLFSITREALTDVVVWNPWIEKAKGMADFGPDEAYKNMICVEAGSVASWQTLEAGEAWEGGQSIKSRL
;
A
#
# COMPACT_ATOMS: atom_id res chain seq x y z
N MET A 1 -15.28 -15.23 67.02
CA MET A 1 -15.10 -15.94 65.74
C MET A 1 -14.99 -14.89 64.66
N ASP A 2 -13.78 -14.42 64.41
CA ASP A 2 -13.51 -13.41 63.41
C ASP A 2 -13.03 -14.13 62.14
N ARG A 3 -13.78 -14.01 61.04
CA ARG A 3 -13.49 -14.74 59.79
C ARG A 3 -12.38 -13.98 59.04
N SER A 4 -11.13 -14.37 59.29
CA SER A 4 -9.98 -13.97 58.48
C SER A 4 -10.00 -14.71 57.14
N ASN A 5 -10.57 -14.11 56.10
CA ASN A 5 -10.25 -14.40 54.69
C ASN A 5 -11.01 -13.42 53.79
N LYS A 6 -10.55 -12.16 53.76
CA LYS A 6 -10.88 -11.25 52.67
C LYS A 6 -9.77 -11.41 51.62
N PRO A 7 -10.07 -11.82 50.37
CA PRO A 7 -9.05 -11.85 49.33
C PRO A 7 -8.52 -10.43 49.11
N SER A 8 -7.21 -10.29 49.11
CA SER A 8 -6.51 -9.05 48.76
C SER A 8 -6.96 -8.60 47.38
N ALA A 9 -7.31 -7.31 47.24
CA ALA A 9 -7.61 -6.73 45.94
C ALA A 9 -6.41 -6.97 45.01
N ILE A 10 -6.65 -7.56 43.84
CA ILE A 10 -5.66 -7.68 42.78
C ILE A 10 -5.23 -6.25 42.46
N GLY A 11 -3.97 -5.93 42.75
CA GLY A 11 -3.41 -4.64 42.39
C GLY A 11 -3.59 -4.44 40.90
N VAL A 12 -4.28 -3.37 40.51
CA VAL A 12 -4.37 -2.95 39.11
C VAL A 12 -2.95 -2.57 38.71
N GLY A 13 -2.22 -3.51 38.10
CA GLY A 13 -0.91 -3.25 37.53
C GLY A 13 -1.03 -2.07 36.57
N ALA A 14 0.01 -1.23 36.50
CA ALA A 14 0.05 -0.13 35.55
C ALA A 14 -0.27 -0.68 34.15
N SER A 15 -1.30 -0.11 33.50
CA SER A 15 -1.68 -0.51 32.15
C SER A 15 -0.47 -0.41 31.24
N LEU A 16 -0.16 -1.48 30.50
CA LEU A 16 0.89 -1.46 29.50
C LEU A 16 0.66 -0.28 28.54
N PRO A 17 1.71 0.44 28.13
CA PRO A 17 1.59 1.48 27.11
C PRO A 17 0.82 0.94 25.90
N GLN A 18 -0.18 1.69 25.43
CA GLN A 18 -1.05 1.29 24.32
C GLN A 18 -0.74 2.10 23.07
N PRO A 19 -1.03 1.59 21.86
CA PRO A 19 -0.92 2.38 20.63
C PRO A 19 -1.72 3.68 20.70
N SER A 20 -1.06 4.79 20.34
CA SER A 20 -1.68 6.11 20.26
C SER A 20 -2.31 6.35 18.90
N LEU A 21 -3.30 7.24 18.85
CA LEU A 21 -3.95 7.71 17.64
C LEU A 21 -4.14 9.22 17.76
N SER A 22 -3.84 9.95 16.68
CA SER A 22 -4.19 11.36 16.54
C SER A 22 -4.86 11.59 15.19
N ILE A 23 -5.79 12.54 15.17
CA ILE A 23 -6.53 12.93 13.97
C ILE A 23 -6.42 14.44 13.88
N LYS A 24 -5.83 14.94 12.79
CA LYS A 24 -5.67 16.38 12.56
C LYS A 24 -5.72 16.67 11.06
N ASP A 25 -6.49 17.68 10.66
CA ASP A 25 -6.53 18.18 9.28
C ASP A 25 -6.70 17.08 8.20
N ASN A 26 -7.63 16.14 8.43
CA ASN A 26 -7.89 14.97 7.57
C ASN A 26 -6.69 14.00 7.44
N VAL A 27 -5.82 13.98 8.44
CA VAL A 27 -4.70 13.05 8.55
C VAL A 27 -4.85 12.24 9.83
N ILE A 28 -4.75 10.91 9.69
CA ILE A 28 -4.76 9.95 10.78
C ILE A 28 -3.32 9.51 11.03
N GLU A 29 -2.85 9.64 12.26
CA GLU A 29 -1.53 9.15 12.68
C GLU A 29 -1.69 8.16 13.83
N ALA A 30 -1.08 6.99 13.70
CA ALA A 30 -1.02 6.00 14.78
C ALA A 30 0.43 5.63 15.08
N SER A 31 0.73 5.41 16.37
CA SER A 31 2.08 5.04 16.81
C SER A 31 2.04 3.92 17.83
N LEU A 32 2.99 3.00 17.71
CA LEU A 32 3.24 1.98 18.72
C LEU A 32 4.11 2.56 19.85
N PRO A 33 3.97 2.09 21.09
CA PRO A 33 4.85 2.49 22.19
C PRO A 33 6.32 2.18 21.97
N THR A 34 6.62 1.25 21.05
CA THR A 34 7.97 0.88 20.61
C THR A 34 8.57 1.88 19.60
N GLY A 35 7.83 2.91 19.20
CA GLY A 35 8.32 4.03 18.39
C GLY A 35 8.02 3.94 16.89
N GLN A 36 7.39 2.87 16.41
CA GLN A 36 6.89 2.80 15.04
C GLN A 36 5.69 3.72 14.88
N SER A 37 5.53 4.33 13.70
CA SER A 37 4.34 5.14 13.39
C SER A 37 3.91 4.99 11.94
N VAL A 38 2.65 5.31 11.67
CA VAL A 38 2.06 5.38 10.35
C VAL A 38 1.18 6.61 10.23
N GLN A 39 1.22 7.26 9.07
CA GLN A 39 0.37 8.40 8.72
C GLN A 39 -0.47 8.08 7.48
N VAL A 40 -1.77 8.36 7.55
CA VAL A 40 -2.73 8.15 6.46
C VAL A 40 -3.51 9.42 6.21
N HIS A 41 -3.49 9.93 4.99
CA HIS A 41 -4.39 11.02 4.55
C HIS A 41 -5.75 10.43 4.17
N LEU A 42 -6.84 11.04 4.63
CA LEU A 42 -8.19 10.62 4.24
C LEU A 42 -8.41 10.75 2.73
N TYR A 43 -7.76 11.72 2.08
CA TYR A 43 -7.73 11.78 0.63
C TYR A 43 -6.96 10.59 0.05
N GLY A 44 -7.69 9.73 -0.65
CA GLY A 44 -7.23 8.47 -1.20
C GLY A 44 -6.99 7.34 -0.20
N ALA A 45 -7.29 7.56 1.09
CA ALA A 45 -6.80 6.73 2.20
C ALA A 45 -5.28 6.46 2.07
N THR A 46 -4.54 7.47 1.62
CA THR A 46 -3.16 7.29 1.18
C THR A 46 -2.23 7.23 2.39
N VAL A 47 -1.54 6.11 2.58
CA VAL A 47 -0.45 6.03 3.56
C VAL A 47 0.70 6.89 3.04
N THR A 48 1.12 7.91 3.80
CA THR A 48 2.18 8.85 3.39
C THR A 48 3.44 8.76 4.24
N SER A 49 3.37 8.14 5.41
CA SER A 49 4.55 7.90 6.25
C SER A 49 4.41 6.57 6.95
N TRP A 50 5.51 5.82 6.99
CA TRP A 50 5.68 4.66 7.85
C TRP A 50 7.09 4.71 8.42
N LYS A 51 7.21 4.85 9.74
CA LYS A 51 8.50 4.95 10.41
C LYS A 51 8.78 3.72 11.24
N THR A 52 9.97 3.16 11.07
CA THR A 52 10.54 2.12 11.93
C THR A 52 11.88 2.62 12.47
N ASN A 53 12.09 2.51 13.79
CA ASN A 53 13.30 2.99 14.46
C ASN A 53 13.67 4.46 14.11
N GLY A 54 12.66 5.31 13.92
CA GLY A 54 12.83 6.73 13.54
C GLY A 54 13.19 6.97 12.08
N LYS A 55 13.34 5.94 11.25
CA LYS A 55 13.62 6.06 9.81
C LYS A 55 12.34 5.92 8.99
N GLU A 56 12.16 6.80 8.02
CA GLU A 56 11.07 6.74 7.05
C GLU A 56 11.29 5.57 6.08
N GLN A 57 10.23 4.81 5.83
CA GLN A 57 10.22 3.63 4.96
C GLN A 57 9.57 3.91 3.60
N LEU A 58 8.75 4.96 3.50
CA LEU A 58 8.04 5.33 2.28
C LEU A 58 8.58 6.62 1.68
N PHE A 59 8.68 6.65 0.35
CA PHE A 59 9.02 7.88 -0.35
C PHE A 59 7.76 8.70 -0.62
N VAL A 60 7.79 9.98 -0.24
CA VAL A 60 6.83 11.00 -0.68
C VAL A 60 7.60 12.16 -1.28
N SER A 61 7.19 12.59 -2.48
CA SER A 61 7.77 13.75 -3.15
C SER A 61 7.65 15.01 -2.31
N GLU A 62 8.68 15.84 -2.26
CA GLU A 62 8.63 17.15 -1.58
C GLU A 62 7.64 18.12 -2.25
N LYS A 63 7.30 17.87 -3.52
CA LYS A 63 6.29 18.62 -4.29
C LYS A 63 4.93 17.93 -4.30
N ALA A 64 4.74 16.87 -3.52
CA ALA A 64 3.45 16.19 -3.43
C ALA A 64 2.37 17.15 -2.94
N HIS A 65 1.19 17.08 -3.55
CA HIS A 65 0.03 17.81 -3.08
C HIS A 65 -0.66 16.99 -2.01
N LEU A 66 -0.75 17.55 -0.80
CA LEU A 66 -1.36 16.91 0.36
C LEU A 66 -2.72 17.53 0.74
N ASP A 67 -3.21 18.45 -0.10
CA ASP A 67 -4.42 19.26 0.11
C ASP A 67 -5.68 18.63 -0.52
N GLY A 68 -5.56 17.44 -1.10
CA GLY A 68 -6.66 16.74 -1.79
C GLY A 68 -6.99 17.28 -3.19
N SER A 69 -6.16 18.16 -3.76
CA SER A 69 -6.36 18.69 -5.12
C SER A 69 -6.05 17.68 -6.24
N LYS A 70 -5.21 16.69 -5.94
CA LYS A 70 -4.77 15.62 -6.85
C LYS A 70 -4.26 14.42 -6.04
N PRO A 71 -4.11 13.23 -6.66
CA PRO A 71 -3.46 12.09 -6.01
C PRO A 71 -2.08 12.43 -5.47
N ILE A 72 -1.78 11.93 -4.26
CA ILE A 72 -0.52 12.20 -3.58
C ILE A 72 0.63 11.51 -4.33
N ARG A 73 1.72 12.25 -4.61
CA ARG A 73 2.92 11.73 -5.27
C ARG A 73 3.83 11.03 -4.26
N GLY A 74 3.51 9.77 -3.97
CA GLY A 74 4.29 8.91 -3.10
C GLY A 74 3.45 8.20 -2.05
N GLY A 75 4.10 7.50 -1.13
CA GLY A 75 3.43 6.70 -0.11
C GLY A 75 2.83 5.43 -0.72
N ILE A 76 1.56 5.13 -0.42
CA ILE A 76 0.82 4.00 -0.98
C ILE A 76 -0.52 4.47 -1.57
N PRO A 77 -0.55 5.10 -2.76
CA PRO A 77 -1.80 5.42 -3.45
C PRO A 77 -2.57 4.15 -3.84
N LEU A 78 -3.89 4.18 -3.66
CA LEU A 78 -4.79 3.09 -4.04
C LEU A 78 -5.25 3.22 -5.50
N VAL A 79 -5.00 2.19 -6.29
CA VAL A 79 -5.47 2.06 -7.67
C VAL A 79 -6.71 1.18 -7.68
N PHE A 80 -7.85 1.75 -8.07
CA PHE A 80 -9.13 1.05 -8.25
C PHE A 80 -10.10 1.97 -9.00
N PRO A 81 -10.96 1.46 -9.91
CA PRO A 81 -11.10 0.07 -10.34
C PRO A 81 -10.30 -0.26 -11.62
N VAL A 82 -9.42 0.62 -12.09
CA VAL A 82 -8.64 0.42 -13.32
C VAL A 82 -7.18 0.79 -13.09
N PHE A 83 -6.24 0.00 -13.61
CA PHE A 83 -4.81 0.29 -13.57
C PHE A 83 -4.32 0.88 -14.89
N GLY A 84 -3.52 1.95 -14.81
CA GLY A 84 -3.01 2.64 -15.98
C GLY A 84 -4.10 3.44 -16.72
N PRO A 85 -3.86 3.81 -17.98
CA PRO A 85 -4.87 4.46 -18.82
C PRO A 85 -6.07 3.54 -19.04
N PRO A 86 -7.31 4.06 -18.95
CA PRO A 86 -8.51 3.26 -19.16
C PRO A 86 -8.60 2.75 -20.61
N PRO A 87 -9.04 1.50 -20.85
CA PRO A 87 -9.27 1.01 -22.20
C PRO A 87 -10.57 1.60 -22.81
N GLN A 88 -10.58 1.83 -24.13
CA GLN A 88 -11.67 2.53 -24.82
C GLN A 88 -13.03 1.83 -24.79
N ASN A 89 -13.08 0.51 -24.62
CA ASN A 89 -14.31 -0.30 -24.71
C ASN A 89 -14.55 -1.13 -23.44
N HIS A 90 -14.43 -0.49 -22.28
CA HIS A 90 -14.66 -1.12 -20.99
C HIS A 90 -15.50 -0.21 -20.11
N ALA A 91 -16.14 -0.74 -19.08
CA ALA A 91 -16.96 0.06 -18.16
C ALA A 91 -16.17 1.18 -17.45
N THR A 92 -14.84 1.08 -17.41
CA THR A 92 -13.94 2.08 -16.82
C THR A 92 -13.42 3.10 -17.85
N SER A 93 -13.88 3.09 -19.11
CA SER A 93 -13.33 3.89 -20.21
C SER A 93 -13.31 5.39 -19.95
N SER A 94 -14.26 5.87 -19.15
CA SER A 94 -14.43 7.29 -18.81
C SER A 94 -13.74 7.69 -17.51
N LEU A 95 -13.05 6.78 -16.83
CA LEU A 95 -12.31 7.08 -15.60
C LEU A 95 -10.92 7.64 -15.90
N PRO A 96 -10.32 8.43 -14.98
CA PRO A 96 -8.94 8.85 -15.14
C PRO A 96 -7.97 7.66 -15.00
N GLN A 97 -6.73 7.86 -15.42
CA GLN A 97 -5.66 6.89 -15.20
C GLN A 97 -5.56 6.52 -13.71
N HIS A 98 -5.52 5.21 -13.44
CA HIS A 98 -5.53 4.59 -12.11
C HIS A 98 -6.84 4.74 -11.30
N GLY A 99 -7.95 5.10 -11.96
CA GLY A 99 -9.28 5.13 -11.36
C GLY A 99 -9.45 6.23 -10.31
N PHE A 100 -10.45 6.05 -9.45
CA PHE A 100 -10.94 7.10 -8.55
C PHE A 100 -10.57 6.91 -7.07
N ALA A 101 -10.11 5.73 -6.64
CA ALA A 101 -9.84 5.47 -5.22
C ALA A 101 -8.89 6.50 -4.59
N ARG A 102 -7.73 6.74 -5.22
CA ARG A 102 -6.76 7.79 -4.84
C ARG A 102 -7.18 9.24 -5.10
N ASN A 103 -8.34 9.44 -5.72
CA ASN A 103 -8.90 10.76 -6.03
C ASN A 103 -10.11 11.13 -5.14
N SER A 104 -10.49 10.25 -4.21
CA SER A 104 -11.70 10.38 -3.38
C SER A 104 -11.33 10.61 -1.92
N ASN A 105 -12.18 11.29 -1.16
CA ASN A 105 -12.04 11.33 0.30
C ASN A 105 -12.69 10.08 0.91
N TRP A 106 -11.91 9.37 1.73
CA TRP A 106 -12.35 8.19 2.45
C TRP A 106 -12.82 8.57 3.85
N GLU A 107 -13.70 7.77 4.41
CA GLU A 107 -14.15 7.87 5.79
C GLU A 107 -13.23 7.05 6.69
N PHE A 108 -12.84 7.58 7.85
CA PHE A 108 -12.16 6.79 8.88
C PHE A 108 -13.18 6.02 9.70
N LEU A 109 -13.15 4.68 9.61
CA LEU A 109 -14.12 3.78 10.25
C LEU A 109 -13.73 3.45 11.70
N GLY A 110 -12.45 3.59 12.04
CA GLY A 110 -11.98 3.45 13.42
C GLY A 110 -10.61 2.78 13.55
N LYS A 111 -10.20 2.58 14.80
CA LYS A 111 -9.00 1.82 15.16
C LYS A 111 -9.34 0.55 15.93
N SER A 112 -8.53 -0.47 15.77
CA SER A 112 -8.45 -1.61 16.68
C SER A 112 -7.01 -1.87 17.10
N THR A 113 -6.81 -2.42 18.29
CA THR A 113 -5.49 -2.78 18.82
C THR A 113 -5.51 -4.22 19.32
N SER A 114 -4.40 -4.93 19.18
CA SER A 114 -4.25 -6.28 19.71
C SER A 114 -2.84 -6.51 20.23
N ASP A 115 -2.76 -7.45 21.18
CA ASP A 115 -1.54 -7.80 21.91
C ASP A 115 -1.32 -9.29 21.70
N ALA A 116 -0.36 -9.68 20.86
CA ALA A 116 0.05 -11.08 20.71
C ALA A 116 1.23 -11.38 21.66
N PRO A 117 1.35 -12.60 22.22
CA PRO A 117 2.57 -13.01 22.90
C PRO A 117 3.75 -12.91 21.92
N GLY A 118 4.72 -12.03 22.22
CA GLY A 118 5.89 -11.86 21.37
C GLY A 118 6.72 -13.15 21.28
N LYS A 119 7.43 -13.34 20.16
CA LYS A 119 8.33 -14.50 19.95
C LYS A 119 9.49 -14.57 20.97
N ASP A 120 9.86 -13.42 21.53
CA ASP A 120 10.78 -13.30 22.66
C ASP A 120 9.99 -12.89 23.91
N SER A 121 9.90 -13.79 24.88
CA SER A 121 9.13 -13.66 26.12
C SER A 121 9.43 -12.36 26.89
N ASP A 122 8.35 -11.71 27.34
CA ASP A 122 8.21 -10.55 28.25
C ASP A 122 7.62 -9.25 27.64
N LYS A 123 7.42 -9.16 26.32
CA LYS A 123 6.70 -8.03 25.70
C LYS A 123 5.66 -8.52 24.68
N ALA A 124 4.46 -7.97 24.76
CA ALA A 124 3.45 -8.20 23.74
C ALA A 124 3.85 -7.51 22.43
N ASP A 125 3.68 -8.19 21.31
CA ASP A 125 3.76 -7.58 19.98
C ASP A 125 2.46 -6.79 19.78
N LEU A 126 2.54 -5.49 20.09
CA LEU A 126 1.42 -4.55 19.94
C LEU A 126 1.17 -4.27 18.47
N THR A 127 -0.09 -4.35 18.08
CA THR A 127 -0.56 -4.06 16.73
C THR A 127 -1.61 -2.96 16.78
N VAL A 128 -1.58 -2.04 15.82
CA VAL A 128 -2.67 -1.09 15.58
C VAL A 128 -3.17 -1.23 14.14
N LYS A 129 -4.48 -1.39 14.00
CA LYS A 129 -5.17 -1.46 12.71
C LYS A 129 -6.08 -0.25 12.57
N LEU A 130 -6.03 0.41 11.42
CA LEU A 130 -6.85 1.56 11.02
C LEU A 130 -7.70 1.15 9.83
N ASP A 131 -9.00 1.38 9.89
CA ASP A 131 -9.94 1.03 8.81
C ASP A 131 -10.53 2.28 8.16
N PHE A 132 -10.60 2.26 6.82
CA PHE A 132 -11.08 3.36 5.99
C PHE A 132 -12.14 2.87 5.00
N GLY A 133 -13.23 3.60 4.84
CA GLY A 133 -14.35 3.27 3.98
C GLY A 133 -14.47 4.18 2.75
N LEU A 134 -14.84 3.62 1.61
CA LEU A 134 -15.31 4.37 0.44
C LEU A 134 -16.51 3.66 -0.19
N SER A 135 -17.57 4.40 -0.49
CA SER A 135 -18.76 3.87 -1.16
C SER A 135 -19.14 4.72 -2.37
N HIS A 136 -20.01 4.19 -3.23
CA HIS A 136 -20.55 4.90 -4.40
C HIS A 136 -21.10 6.30 -4.05
N SER A 137 -21.84 6.41 -2.94
CA SER A 137 -22.45 7.66 -2.48
C SER A 137 -21.44 8.77 -2.15
N MET A 138 -20.19 8.42 -1.88
CA MET A 138 -19.12 9.35 -1.50
C MET A 138 -18.33 9.88 -2.69
N LEU A 139 -18.54 9.33 -3.89
CA LEU A 139 -17.87 9.78 -5.10
C LEU A 139 -18.35 11.17 -5.55
N THR A 140 -17.61 11.81 -6.44
CA THR A 140 -18.11 12.98 -7.19
C THR A 140 -19.17 12.54 -8.20
N GLU A 141 -19.99 13.48 -8.69
CA GLU A 141 -20.95 13.18 -9.76
C GLU A 141 -20.25 12.63 -11.01
N GLU A 142 -19.11 13.24 -11.38
CA GLU A 142 -18.28 12.80 -12.50
C GLU A 142 -17.88 11.32 -12.39
N PHE A 143 -17.41 10.87 -11.22
CA PHE A 143 -17.03 9.46 -11.04
C PHE A 143 -18.25 8.52 -10.96
N ARG A 144 -19.37 8.96 -10.39
CA ARG A 144 -20.62 8.18 -10.40
C ARG A 144 -21.14 7.96 -11.82
N GLU A 145 -21.11 8.99 -12.66
CA GLU A 145 -21.52 8.89 -14.06
C GLU A 145 -20.54 8.04 -14.88
N ALA A 146 -19.23 8.18 -14.63
CA ALA A 146 -18.19 7.44 -15.35
C ALA A 146 -18.14 5.95 -15.00
N TRP A 147 -18.54 5.55 -13.79
CA TRP A 147 -18.57 4.16 -13.34
C TRP A 147 -19.75 3.90 -12.38
N PRO A 148 -20.97 3.68 -12.93
CA PRO A 148 -22.22 3.70 -12.18
C PRO A 148 -22.55 2.37 -11.48
N TYR A 149 -21.57 1.78 -10.79
CA TYR A 149 -21.77 0.58 -9.97
C TYR A 149 -21.87 0.95 -8.50
N GLU A 150 -22.71 0.21 -7.77
CA GLU A 150 -22.79 0.26 -6.31
C GLU A 150 -21.73 -0.66 -5.71
N PHE A 151 -20.91 -0.10 -4.81
CA PHE A 151 -19.78 -0.80 -4.21
C PHE A 151 -19.51 -0.29 -2.80
N GLY A 152 -18.84 -1.14 -2.01
CA GLY A 152 -18.22 -0.78 -0.75
C GLY A 152 -16.75 -1.19 -0.74
N LEU A 153 -15.87 -0.27 -0.40
CA LEU A 153 -14.46 -0.53 -0.15
C LEU A 153 -14.16 -0.38 1.33
N VAL A 154 -13.39 -1.32 1.88
CA VAL A 154 -12.76 -1.19 3.19
C VAL A 154 -11.27 -1.37 3.02
N TYR A 155 -10.50 -0.33 3.29
CA TYR A 155 -9.05 -0.35 3.29
C TYR A 155 -8.54 -0.41 4.73
N SER A 156 -7.75 -1.44 5.04
CA SER A 156 -7.16 -1.65 6.36
C SER A 156 -5.66 -1.39 6.31
N VAL A 157 -5.16 -0.61 7.26
CA VAL A 157 -3.72 -0.36 7.48
C VAL A 157 -3.34 -0.87 8.85
N THR A 158 -2.51 -1.91 8.89
CA THR A 158 -2.07 -2.56 10.13
C THR A 158 -0.58 -2.33 10.34
N LEU A 159 -0.24 -1.66 11.42
CA LEU A 159 1.14 -1.39 11.84
C LEU A 159 1.55 -2.34 12.97
N THR A 160 2.65 -3.04 12.77
CA THR A 160 3.38 -3.81 13.79
C THR A 160 4.78 -3.23 13.97
N LYS A 161 5.62 -3.90 14.78
CA LYS A 161 6.98 -3.44 15.08
C LYS A 161 7.89 -3.38 13.85
N ASP A 162 7.76 -4.31 12.92
CA ASP A 162 8.64 -4.45 11.75
C ASP A 162 7.89 -4.48 10.42
N THR A 163 6.56 -4.50 10.46
CA THR A 163 5.73 -4.75 9.28
C THR A 163 4.61 -3.71 9.17
N LEU A 164 4.37 -3.27 7.93
CA LEU A 164 3.18 -2.55 7.53
C LEU A 164 2.37 -3.46 6.61
N GLU A 165 1.15 -3.78 7.02
CA GLU A 165 0.22 -4.57 6.21
C GLU A 165 -0.89 -3.65 5.71
N THR A 166 -1.25 -3.80 4.45
CA THR A 166 -2.36 -3.08 3.84
C THR A 166 -3.24 -4.05 3.07
N SER A 167 -4.55 -4.04 3.35
CA SER A 167 -5.52 -4.87 2.63
C SER A 167 -6.69 -4.03 2.15
N LEU A 168 -7.27 -4.42 1.02
CA LEU A 168 -8.48 -3.82 0.47
C LEU A 168 -9.52 -4.91 0.30
N GLN A 169 -10.66 -4.73 0.98
CA GLN A 169 -11.87 -5.45 0.69
C GLN A 169 -12.71 -4.66 -0.32
N VAL A 170 -13.18 -5.34 -1.36
CA VAL A 170 -14.09 -4.82 -2.38
C VAL A 170 -15.38 -5.62 -2.29
N ARG A 171 -16.52 -4.94 -2.13
CA ARG A 171 -17.84 -5.56 -2.11
C ARG A 171 -18.69 -5.02 -3.25
N ASN A 172 -19.32 -5.92 -3.98
CA ASN A 172 -20.37 -5.55 -4.93
C ASN A 172 -21.69 -5.40 -4.17
N GLU A 173 -22.12 -4.17 -3.98
CA GLU A 173 -23.37 -3.84 -3.27
C GLU A 173 -24.55 -3.64 -4.23
N GLY A 174 -24.27 -3.72 -5.53
CA GLY A 174 -25.23 -3.57 -6.60
C GLY A 174 -25.91 -4.88 -7.01
N LYS A 175 -26.57 -4.79 -8.16
CA LYS A 175 -27.28 -5.91 -8.80
C LYS A 175 -26.61 -6.41 -10.08
N GLN A 176 -25.58 -5.69 -10.54
CA GLN A 176 -24.86 -5.99 -11.76
C GLN A 176 -23.45 -6.42 -11.40
N ASN A 177 -22.93 -7.41 -12.09
CA ASN A 177 -21.53 -7.80 -11.98
C ASN A 177 -20.67 -6.64 -12.51
N PHE A 178 -19.51 -6.42 -11.91
CA PHE A 178 -18.52 -5.51 -12.45
C PHE A 178 -17.15 -6.16 -12.51
N GLU A 179 -16.32 -5.59 -13.37
CA GLU A 179 -14.91 -5.96 -13.49
C GLU A 179 -14.04 -4.85 -12.90
N PHE A 180 -13.00 -5.25 -12.19
CA PHE A 180 -12.05 -4.31 -11.61
C PHE A 180 -10.62 -4.82 -11.66
N GLN A 181 -9.71 -3.87 -11.54
CA GLN A 181 -8.30 -4.05 -11.24
C GLN A 181 -7.98 -3.30 -9.96
N VAL A 182 -6.98 -3.78 -9.24
CA VAL A 182 -6.56 -3.21 -7.97
C VAL A 182 -5.04 -3.26 -7.85
N LEU A 183 -4.46 -2.19 -7.32
CA LEU A 183 -3.04 -2.15 -7.04
C LEU A 183 -2.72 -1.17 -5.91
N MET A 184 -1.79 -1.58 -5.05
CA MET A 184 -1.18 -0.78 -4.00
C MET A 184 0.10 -0.17 -4.57
N HIS A 185 0.07 1.12 -4.91
CA HIS A 185 1.15 1.78 -5.64
C HIS A 185 2.30 2.19 -4.69
N THR A 186 2.93 1.23 -4.03
CA THR A 186 3.88 1.46 -2.94
C THR A 186 5.19 2.08 -3.41
N TYR A 187 5.50 3.29 -2.93
CA TYR A 187 6.79 3.97 -3.09
C TYR A 187 7.69 3.69 -1.89
N LEU A 188 8.68 2.81 -2.05
CA LEU A 188 9.65 2.50 -0.99
C LEU A 188 10.77 3.56 -0.98
N SER A 189 11.10 4.05 0.22
CA SER A 189 12.24 4.94 0.44
C SER A 189 13.54 4.16 0.44
N ILE A 190 14.51 4.60 -0.36
CA ILE A 190 15.83 3.99 -0.48
C ILE A 190 16.91 5.08 -0.48
N GLU A 191 18.14 4.71 -0.12
CA GLU A 191 19.25 5.67 -0.10
C GLU A 191 19.74 6.02 -1.52
N ASP A 192 19.90 5.03 -2.40
CA ASP A 192 20.39 5.22 -3.76
C ASP A 192 19.93 4.06 -4.67
N ILE A 193 19.15 4.38 -5.71
CA ILE A 193 18.61 3.44 -6.70
C ILE A 193 19.70 2.60 -7.39
N SER A 194 20.92 3.13 -7.55
CA SER A 194 22.03 2.39 -8.16
C SER A 194 22.53 1.23 -7.29
N ASP A 195 22.33 1.33 -5.97
CA ASP A 195 22.65 0.29 -4.99
C ASP A 195 21.45 -0.62 -4.69
N VAL A 196 20.34 -0.53 -5.42
CA VAL A 196 19.17 -1.38 -5.18
C VAL A 196 19.11 -2.55 -6.15
N ARG A 197 18.73 -3.72 -5.64
CA ARG A 197 18.36 -4.89 -6.42
C ARG A 197 16.98 -5.39 -6.02
N VAL A 198 16.19 -5.86 -6.99
CA VAL A 198 14.89 -6.50 -6.75
C VAL A 198 15.00 -7.99 -7.08
N LYS A 199 14.73 -8.84 -6.09
CA LYS A 199 14.80 -10.31 -6.20
C LYS A 199 13.40 -10.94 -6.15
N GLY A 200 13.30 -12.22 -6.50
CA GLY A 200 12.04 -12.96 -6.56
C GLY A 200 11.29 -12.84 -7.89
N LEU A 201 11.96 -12.23 -8.90
CA LEU A 201 11.41 -11.99 -10.23
C LEU A 201 12.12 -12.80 -11.32
N ASP A 202 13.14 -13.58 -10.97
CA ASP A 202 13.88 -14.38 -11.93
C ASP A 202 12.96 -15.40 -12.60
N THR A 203 13.16 -15.60 -13.90
CA THR A 203 12.35 -16.48 -14.77
C THR A 203 10.89 -16.06 -14.96
N LYS A 204 10.45 -14.95 -14.36
CA LYS A 204 9.07 -14.47 -14.46
C LYS A 204 8.85 -13.67 -15.74
N THR A 205 7.66 -13.80 -16.30
CA THR A 205 7.20 -13.02 -17.44
C THR A 205 6.76 -11.64 -16.98
N TYR A 206 7.12 -10.61 -17.74
CA TYR A 206 6.64 -9.25 -17.54
C TYR A 206 6.27 -8.56 -18.84
N LEU A 207 5.39 -7.57 -18.74
CA LEU A 207 5.14 -6.59 -19.79
C LEU A 207 5.97 -5.34 -19.52
N ASP A 208 6.73 -4.86 -20.51
CA ASP A 208 7.53 -3.64 -20.38
C ASP A 208 6.80 -2.45 -21.03
N LYS A 209 6.25 -1.55 -20.21
CA LYS A 209 5.51 -0.39 -20.70
C LYS A 209 6.41 0.65 -21.36
N THR A 210 7.71 0.66 -21.07
CA THR A 210 8.69 1.51 -21.79
C THR A 210 8.90 1.03 -23.23
N LEU A 211 8.58 -0.25 -23.48
CA LEU A 211 8.64 -0.90 -24.80
C LEU A 211 7.24 -1.26 -25.30
N GLN A 212 6.29 -0.32 -25.17
CA GLN A 212 4.92 -0.43 -25.69
C GLN A 212 4.14 -1.67 -25.18
N GLY A 213 4.47 -2.15 -23.98
CA GLY A 213 3.81 -3.32 -23.37
C GLY A 213 4.25 -4.66 -23.97
N SER A 214 5.40 -4.73 -24.63
CA SER A 214 5.94 -6.00 -25.12
C SER A 214 6.26 -6.96 -23.98
N SER A 215 6.09 -8.27 -24.24
CA SER A 215 6.29 -9.34 -23.27
C SER A 215 7.73 -9.85 -23.29
N HIS A 216 8.31 -10.02 -22.10
CA HIS A 216 9.69 -10.47 -21.89
C HIS A 216 9.76 -11.46 -20.72
N VAL A 217 10.90 -12.12 -20.57
CA VAL A 217 11.22 -12.96 -19.40
C VAL A 217 12.40 -12.35 -18.67
N GLU A 218 12.31 -12.23 -17.35
CA GLU A 218 13.43 -11.75 -16.54
C GLU A 218 14.51 -12.83 -16.40
N THR A 219 15.70 -12.51 -16.91
CA THR A 219 16.85 -13.42 -16.90
C THR A 219 17.81 -13.13 -15.74
N SER A 220 17.65 -11.98 -15.07
CA SER A 220 18.50 -11.57 -13.96
C SER A 220 18.01 -12.21 -12.67
N ALA A 221 18.93 -12.81 -11.90
CA ALA A 221 18.62 -13.31 -10.55
C ALA A 221 18.23 -12.17 -9.58
N ALA A 222 18.73 -10.96 -9.85
CA ALA A 222 18.45 -9.76 -9.08
C ALA A 222 18.40 -8.56 -10.04
N LEU A 223 17.22 -8.00 -10.25
CA LEU A 223 16.99 -6.88 -11.17
C LEU A 223 17.68 -5.62 -10.65
N ALA A 224 18.55 -5.04 -11.47
CA ALA A 224 19.11 -3.71 -11.26
C ALA A 224 18.29 -2.65 -12.00
N ILE A 225 18.13 -1.47 -11.41
CA ILE A 225 17.45 -0.34 -12.04
C ILE A 225 18.51 0.64 -12.56
N THR A 226 18.75 0.62 -13.88
CA THR A 226 19.80 1.42 -14.53
C THR A 226 19.27 2.43 -15.56
N GLN A 227 17.95 2.49 -15.70
CA GLN A 227 17.21 3.34 -16.64
C GLN A 227 15.74 3.44 -16.20
N GLU A 228 14.92 4.19 -16.95
CA GLU A 228 13.46 4.15 -16.76
C GLU A 228 12.99 2.70 -16.81
N THR A 229 12.26 2.30 -15.77
CA THR A 229 11.71 0.95 -15.63
C THR A 229 10.23 1.09 -15.32
N ASP A 230 9.40 0.38 -16.09
CA ASP A 230 7.95 0.31 -15.90
C ASP A 230 7.50 -1.09 -16.36
N ARG A 231 7.65 -2.07 -15.46
CA ARG A 231 7.49 -3.49 -15.77
C ARG A 231 6.39 -4.10 -14.92
N VAL A 232 5.46 -4.80 -15.57
CA VAL A 232 4.35 -5.52 -14.93
C VAL A 232 4.65 -7.01 -14.96
N TYR A 233 5.13 -7.57 -13.85
CA TYR A 233 5.35 -9.00 -13.67
C TYR A 233 4.03 -9.69 -13.36
N GLN A 234 3.75 -10.80 -14.06
CA GLN A 234 2.42 -11.40 -14.09
C GLN A 234 2.40 -12.80 -13.47
N ASN A 235 1.25 -13.19 -12.89
CA ASN A 235 0.98 -14.56 -12.42
C ASN A 235 2.03 -15.09 -11.42
N LEU A 236 2.46 -14.24 -10.49
CA LEU A 236 3.36 -14.58 -9.40
C LEU A 236 2.61 -15.28 -8.28
N ASP A 237 3.29 -16.21 -7.60
CA ASP A 237 2.82 -16.78 -6.34
C ASP A 237 2.84 -15.68 -5.25
N PRO A 238 1.68 -15.27 -4.69
CA PRO A 238 1.62 -14.21 -3.68
C PRO A 238 2.44 -14.49 -2.41
N ALA A 239 2.65 -15.76 -2.06
CA ALA A 239 3.42 -16.17 -0.88
C ALA A 239 4.94 -16.04 -1.09
N VAL A 240 5.41 -15.99 -2.34
CA VAL A 240 6.83 -15.78 -2.65
C VAL A 240 7.15 -14.28 -2.53
N PRO A 241 8.08 -13.91 -1.64
CA PRO A 241 8.41 -12.51 -1.40
C PRO A 241 9.14 -11.89 -2.60
N ILE A 242 8.86 -10.60 -2.82
CA ILE A 242 9.73 -9.73 -3.60
C ILE A 242 10.62 -9.00 -2.61
N ASP A 243 11.93 -9.21 -2.72
CA ASP A 243 12.90 -8.61 -1.82
C ASP A 243 13.61 -7.45 -2.52
N VAL A 244 13.67 -6.31 -1.85
CA VAL A 244 14.48 -5.16 -2.24
C VAL A 244 15.74 -5.21 -1.39
N THR A 245 16.91 -5.34 -2.01
CA THR A 245 18.20 -5.54 -1.32
C THR A 245 19.25 -4.51 -1.73
N SER A 246 20.24 -4.28 -0.87
CA SER A 246 21.45 -3.53 -1.24
C SER A 246 22.34 -4.36 -2.16
N ALA A 247 22.88 -3.76 -3.21
CA ALA A 247 23.81 -4.40 -4.14
C ALA A 247 25.20 -4.60 -3.51
N LYS A 248 25.59 -3.73 -2.57
CA LYS A 248 26.88 -3.82 -1.86
C LYS A 248 26.93 -4.93 -0.81
N SER A 249 25.89 -5.06 0.01
CA SER A 249 25.89 -5.95 1.18
C SER A 249 24.98 -7.16 1.06
N ASP A 250 24.13 -7.20 0.03
CA ASP A 250 23.01 -8.15 -0.11
C ASP A 250 21.98 -8.10 1.03
N GLN A 251 22.07 -7.08 1.89
CA GLN A 251 21.12 -6.88 2.98
C GLN A 251 19.74 -6.57 2.40
N SER A 252 18.73 -7.31 2.85
CA SER A 252 17.32 -7.00 2.57
C SER A 252 16.95 -5.70 3.26
N LEU A 253 16.45 -4.74 2.48
CA LEU A 253 15.90 -3.46 2.93
C LEU A 253 14.39 -3.63 3.18
N PHE A 254 13.71 -4.26 2.22
CA PHE A 254 12.29 -4.58 2.27
C PHE A 254 12.03 -6.00 1.77
N SER A 255 10.99 -6.63 2.30
CA SER A 255 10.47 -7.91 1.84
C SER A 255 8.95 -7.80 1.74
N ILE A 256 8.40 -8.00 0.55
CA ILE A 256 7.00 -7.78 0.22
C ILE A 256 6.34 -9.12 -0.10
N THR A 257 5.39 -9.53 0.73
CA THR A 257 4.47 -10.64 0.44
C THR A 257 3.08 -10.11 0.15
N ARG A 258 2.24 -10.95 -0.44
CA ARG A 258 0.95 -10.55 -0.99
C ARG A 258 -0.11 -11.57 -0.64
N GLU A 259 -1.36 -11.13 -0.66
CA GLU A 259 -2.54 -11.99 -0.60
C GLU A 259 -3.49 -11.61 -1.74
N ALA A 260 -3.91 -12.59 -2.53
CA ALA A 260 -4.76 -12.42 -3.73
C ALA A 260 -4.25 -11.45 -4.82
N LEU A 261 -3.09 -10.80 -4.62
CA LEU A 261 -2.41 -9.94 -5.58
C LEU A 261 -1.31 -10.73 -6.28
N THR A 262 -1.56 -11.13 -7.52
CA THR A 262 -0.69 -12.02 -8.30
C THR A 262 0.27 -11.29 -9.23
N ASP A 263 0.17 -9.96 -9.32
CA ASP A 263 1.03 -9.16 -10.19
C ASP A 263 1.88 -8.21 -9.35
N VAL A 264 3.07 -7.90 -9.86
CA VAL A 264 3.97 -6.91 -9.26
C VAL A 264 4.44 -5.94 -10.32
N VAL A 265 4.23 -4.65 -10.07
CA VAL A 265 4.81 -3.60 -10.91
C VAL A 265 6.11 -3.14 -10.28
N VAL A 266 7.18 -3.10 -11.06
CA VAL A 266 8.43 -2.44 -10.67
C VAL A 266 8.56 -1.17 -11.49
N TRP A 267 8.59 -0.03 -10.80
CA TRP A 267 8.65 1.27 -11.45
C TRP A 267 9.69 2.21 -10.84
N ASN A 268 10.44 2.87 -11.71
CA ASN A 268 11.26 4.04 -11.39
C ASN A 268 11.21 4.99 -12.60
N PRO A 269 10.86 6.28 -12.41
CA PRO A 269 10.69 7.20 -13.52
C PRO A 269 12.01 7.54 -14.22
N TRP A 270 13.14 7.38 -13.55
CA TRP A 270 14.43 7.86 -14.01
C TRP A 270 14.40 9.38 -14.31
N ILE A 271 15.43 9.85 -15.02
CA ILE A 271 15.75 11.28 -15.14
C ILE A 271 14.63 12.07 -15.85
N GLU A 272 14.30 11.73 -17.10
CA GLU A 272 13.46 12.60 -17.94
C GLU A 272 11.98 12.58 -17.51
N LYS A 273 11.45 11.42 -17.10
CA LYS A 273 10.08 11.32 -16.59
C LYS A 273 9.94 12.00 -15.22
N ALA A 274 10.95 11.92 -14.36
CA ALA A 274 10.96 12.65 -13.09
C ALA A 274 10.86 14.16 -13.31
N LYS A 275 11.72 14.72 -14.19
CA LYS A 275 11.67 16.15 -14.57
C LYS A 275 10.33 16.57 -15.16
N GLY A 276 9.68 15.68 -15.91
CA GLY A 276 8.38 15.94 -16.54
C GLY A 276 7.20 15.97 -15.57
N MET A 277 7.34 15.45 -14.35
CA MET A 277 6.27 15.40 -13.35
C MET A 277 6.33 16.63 -12.44
N ALA A 278 5.39 17.56 -12.63
CA ALA A 278 5.35 18.82 -11.87
C ALA A 278 5.22 18.63 -10.34
N ASP A 279 4.62 17.52 -9.89
CA ASP A 279 4.47 17.15 -8.48
C ASP A 279 5.56 16.21 -7.97
N PHE A 280 6.59 15.93 -8.78
CA PHE A 280 7.76 15.16 -8.40
C PHE A 280 8.93 16.10 -8.12
N GLY A 281 9.52 15.97 -6.94
CA GLY A 281 10.58 16.88 -6.53
C GLY A 281 11.40 16.37 -5.34
N PRO A 282 12.70 16.72 -5.30
CA PRO A 282 13.49 17.31 -6.39
C PRO A 282 13.58 16.38 -7.63
N ASP A 283 14.02 16.90 -8.79
CA ASP A 283 14.07 16.11 -10.04
C ASP A 283 14.94 14.83 -9.87
N GLU A 284 15.95 14.89 -9.01
CA GLU A 284 16.84 13.76 -8.66
C GLU A 284 16.23 12.78 -7.65
N ALA A 285 15.03 13.04 -7.12
CA ALA A 285 14.40 12.20 -6.10
C ALA A 285 14.06 10.79 -6.60
N TYR A 286 14.12 10.53 -7.92
CA TYR A 286 14.04 9.17 -8.47
C TYR A 286 15.17 8.28 -7.95
N LYS A 287 16.28 8.85 -7.48
CA LYS A 287 17.38 8.12 -6.84
C LYS A 287 17.01 7.56 -5.47
N ASN A 288 16.01 8.14 -4.81
CA ASN A 288 15.65 7.82 -3.43
C ASN A 288 14.36 7.00 -3.32
N MET A 289 13.87 6.47 -4.45
CA MET A 289 12.64 5.70 -4.49
C MET A 289 12.74 4.50 -5.42
N ILE A 290 12.02 3.44 -5.07
CA ILE A 290 11.60 2.39 -6.00
C ILE A 290 10.13 2.07 -5.73
N CYS A 291 9.33 1.95 -6.79
CA CYS A 291 7.99 1.39 -6.67
C CYS A 291 8.04 -0.11 -6.85
N VAL A 292 7.52 -0.83 -5.86
CA VAL A 292 7.27 -2.28 -5.92
C VAL A 292 5.81 -2.47 -5.52
N GLU A 293 4.96 -2.56 -6.53
CA GLU A 293 3.53 -2.36 -6.39
C GLU A 293 2.83 -3.71 -6.46
N ALA A 294 2.20 -4.15 -5.37
CA ALA A 294 1.41 -5.37 -5.39
C ALA A 294 0.04 -5.09 -6.01
N GLY A 295 -0.38 -5.89 -6.99
CA GLY A 295 -1.65 -5.70 -7.66
C GLY A 295 -2.23 -6.96 -8.28
N SER A 296 -3.41 -6.81 -8.84
CA SER A 296 -4.04 -7.72 -9.79
C SER A 296 -4.54 -6.85 -10.94
N VAL A 297 -3.69 -6.75 -11.96
CA VAL A 297 -3.73 -5.73 -13.03
C VAL A 297 -3.39 -6.30 -14.41
N ALA A 298 -2.89 -7.53 -14.49
CA ALA A 298 -2.68 -8.24 -15.74
C ALA A 298 -3.99 -8.71 -16.37
N SER A 299 -5.00 -8.96 -15.53
CA SER A 299 -6.34 -9.39 -15.93
C SER A 299 -7.41 -8.63 -15.14
N TRP A 300 -8.66 -8.77 -15.58
CA TRP A 300 -9.83 -8.21 -14.88
C TRP A 300 -10.35 -9.23 -13.87
N GLN A 301 -10.71 -8.73 -12.69
CA GLN A 301 -11.42 -9.51 -11.69
C GLN A 301 -12.91 -9.23 -11.83
N THR A 302 -13.71 -10.26 -12.07
CA THR A 302 -15.17 -10.15 -12.06
C THR A 302 -15.70 -10.38 -10.66
N LEU A 303 -16.56 -9.48 -10.17
CA LEU A 303 -17.25 -9.61 -8.89
C LEU A 303 -18.76 -9.66 -9.12
N GLU A 304 -19.40 -10.78 -8.77
CA GLU A 304 -20.85 -10.93 -8.93
C GLU A 304 -21.63 -10.10 -7.89
N ALA A 305 -22.91 -9.86 -8.15
CA ALA A 305 -23.77 -9.11 -7.24
C ALA A 305 -23.80 -9.74 -5.83
N GLY A 306 -23.47 -8.95 -4.81
CA GLY A 306 -23.43 -9.38 -3.41
C GLY A 306 -22.12 -10.06 -2.99
N GLU A 307 -21.21 -10.36 -3.91
CA GLU A 307 -19.91 -10.96 -3.58
C GLU A 307 -18.92 -9.93 -3.02
N ALA A 308 -17.88 -10.46 -2.39
CA ALA A 308 -16.75 -9.69 -1.89
C ALA A 308 -15.42 -10.34 -2.30
N TRP A 309 -14.43 -9.49 -2.51
CA TRP A 309 -13.04 -9.86 -2.75
C TRP A 309 -12.17 -9.16 -1.70
N GLU A 310 -11.08 -9.80 -1.29
CA GLU A 310 -10.05 -9.19 -0.44
C GLU A 310 -8.67 -9.56 -0.96
N GLY A 311 -7.76 -8.58 -0.91
CA GLY A 311 -6.35 -8.79 -1.17
C GLY A 311 -5.51 -7.68 -0.57
N GLY A 312 -4.22 -7.93 -0.45
CA GLY A 312 -3.33 -7.03 0.28
C GLY A 312 -1.85 -7.33 0.10
N GLN A 313 -1.04 -6.51 0.76
CA GLN A 313 0.40 -6.70 0.87
C GLN A 313 0.85 -6.61 2.33
N SER A 314 1.92 -7.31 2.63
CA SER A 314 2.66 -7.20 3.89
C SER A 314 4.10 -6.82 3.55
N ILE A 315 4.51 -5.62 4.00
CA ILE A 315 5.86 -5.10 3.79
C ILE A 315 6.59 -5.16 5.11
N LYS A 316 7.66 -5.95 5.14
CA LYS A 316 8.58 -5.99 6.28
C LYS A 316 9.78 -5.10 6.01
N SER A 317 10.00 -4.12 6.90
CA SER A 317 11.24 -3.33 6.94
C SER A 317 12.30 -4.12 7.70
N ARG A 318 13.50 -4.24 7.14
CA ARG A 318 14.62 -4.98 7.74
C ARG A 318 15.80 -4.08 8.12
N LEU A 319 15.52 -2.80 8.36
CA LEU A 319 16.45 -1.74 8.78
C LEU A 319 16.60 -1.59 10.29
#